data_AF-A0A5C3PDQ2-F1
#
_entry.id   AF-A0A5C3PDQ2-F1
#
_cell.length_a   1.000
_cell.length_b   1.000
_cell.length_c   1.000
_cell.angle_alpha   90.00
_cell.angle_beta   90.00
_cell.angle_gamma   90.00
#
_symmetry.space_group_name_H-M   'P 1'
#
loop_
_entity.id
_entity.type
_entity.pdbx_description
1 polymer ?
#
loop_
_entity_poly.entity_id
_entity_poly.type
_entity_poly.pdbx_seq_one_letter_code
_entity_poly.pdbx_strand_id
1 'polypeptide(L)'
;RAWFRGKDGCKYIWCADTERLELFREDCTNKPVAAFHKERRFLHVLRISQYPYIEIDASTIDTLDYLVVSFLLVERLRRERWCS
;
A
#
# COMPACT_ATOMS: atom_id res chain seq x y z
N ARG A 1 10.14 5.20 5.43
CA ARG A 1 8.92 4.83 6.19
C ARG A 1 7.98 6.02 6.13
N ALA A 2 6.79 5.85 5.57
CA ALA A 2 5.76 6.88 5.51
C ALA A 2 4.65 6.53 6.49
N TRP A 3 4.03 7.53 7.12
CA TRP A 3 2.94 7.32 8.05
C TRP A 3 1.97 8.50 7.96
N PHE A 4 0.71 8.26 8.32
CA PHE A 4 -0.31 9.29 8.40
C PHE A 4 -1.21 9.04 9.60
N ARG A 5 -1.99 10.05 9.97
CA ARG A 5 -3.01 9.95 11.01
C ARG A 5 -4.38 9.96 10.35
N GLY A 6 -5.18 8.94 10.62
CA GLY A 6 -6.53 8.86 10.11
C GLY A 6 -7.50 9.78 10.86
N LYS A 7 -8.69 9.96 10.29
CA LYS A 7 -9.82 10.69 10.88
C LYS A 7 -10.31 10.07 12.20
N ASP A 8 -10.11 8.77 12.36
CA ASP A 8 -10.31 8.01 13.59
C ASP A 8 -9.30 8.35 14.69
N GLY A 9 -8.28 9.16 14.39
CA GLY A 9 -7.22 9.54 15.32
C GLY A 9 -6.10 8.51 15.44
N CYS A 10 -6.21 7.37 14.74
CA CYS A 10 -5.25 6.28 14.76
C CYS A 10 -4.09 6.54 13.78
N LYS A 11 -2.94 5.97 14.10
CA LYS A 11 -1.74 6.10 13.28
C LYS A 11 -1.60 4.92 12.34
N TYR A 12 -1.32 5.23 11.08
CA TYR A 12 -1.17 4.27 10.00
C TYR A 12 0.24 4.37 9.43
N ILE A 13 0.91 3.23 9.25
CA ILE A 13 2.32 3.16 8.85
C ILE A 13 2.45 2.28 7.61
N TRP A 14 3.02 2.88 6.55
CA TRP A 14 3.38 2.17 5.34
C TRP A 14 4.70 1.42 5.52
N CYS A 15 4.61 0.10 5.40
CA CYS A 15 5.72 -0.83 5.29
C CYS A 15 5.88 -1.21 3.82
N ALA A 16 6.90 -0.64 3.18
CA ALA A 16 7.29 -1.01 1.83
C ALA A 16 8.39 -2.07 1.91
N ASP A 17 8.10 -3.28 1.44
CA ASP A 17 9.09 -4.30 1.11
C ASP A 17 9.30 -4.33 -0.41
N THR A 18 10.32 -5.05 -0.85
CA THR A 18 10.80 -5.14 -2.23
C THR A 18 9.69 -5.55 -3.20
N GLU A 19 8.76 -6.42 -2.76
CA GLU A 19 7.64 -6.91 -3.57
C GLU A 19 6.27 -6.37 -3.15
N ARG A 20 6.08 -5.93 -1.90
CA ARG A 20 4.77 -5.62 -1.32
C ARG A 20 4.75 -4.27 -0.63
N LEU A 21 3.65 -3.56 -0.74
CA LEU A 21 3.43 -2.32 0.01
C LEU A 21 2.21 -2.52 0.91
N GLU A 22 2.46 -2.63 2.21
CA GLU A 22 1.44 -2.94 3.21
C GLU A 22 1.28 -1.76 4.18
N LEU A 23 0.06 -1.52 4.62
CA LEU A 23 -0.31 -0.49 5.57
C LEU A 23 -0.74 -1.18 6.87
N PHE A 24 -0.10 -0.80 7.97
CA PHE A 24 -0.44 -1.29 9.29
C PHE A 24 -1.04 -0.17 10.12
N ARG A 25 -2.06 -0.50 10.91
CA ARG A 25 -2.59 0.37 11.95
C ARG A 25 -1.86 0.09 13.26
N GLU A 26 -1.48 1.13 13.98
CA GLU A 26 -0.71 1.01 15.24
C GLU A 26 -1.42 0.15 16.29
N ASP A 27 -2.76 0.20 16.35
CA ASP A 27 -3.57 -0.59 17.28
C ASP A 27 -3.61 -2.10 16.94
N CYS A 28 -3.33 -2.46 15.69
CA CYS A 28 -3.51 -3.81 15.15
C CYS A 28 -2.35 -4.18 14.22
N THR A 29 -1.16 -4.36 14.80
CA THR A 29 0.06 -4.69 14.05
C THR A 29 0.03 -6.07 13.38
N ASN A 30 -0.89 -6.94 13.80
CA ASN A 30 -0.90 -8.34 13.34
C ASN A 30 -1.61 -8.55 11.99
N LYS A 31 -2.40 -7.58 11.52
CA LYS A 31 -3.08 -7.63 10.21
C LYS A 31 -2.90 -6.31 9.47
N PRO A 32 -2.46 -6.34 8.20
CA PRO A 32 -2.41 -5.13 7.39
C PRO A 32 -3.83 -4.65 7.11
N VAL A 33 -4.07 -3.36 7.30
CA VAL A 33 -5.35 -2.69 6.97
C VAL A 33 -5.47 -2.39 5.48
N ALA A 34 -4.33 -2.33 4.78
CA ALA A 34 -4.32 -2.39 3.33
C ALA A 34 -3.07 -3.09 2.82
N ALA A 35 -3.21 -3.85 1.75
CA ALA A 35 -2.11 -4.54 1.08
C ALA A 35 -2.17 -4.26 -0.41
N PHE A 36 -1.09 -3.69 -0.94
CA PHE A 36 -0.96 -3.44 -2.37
C PHE A 36 -0.23 -4.61 -3.04
N HIS A 37 -0.91 -5.20 -4.02
CA HIS A 37 -0.41 -6.30 -4.82
C HIS A 37 0.03 -5.78 -6.17
N LYS A 38 1.35 -5.74 -6.38
CA LYS A 38 1.94 -5.34 -7.66
C LYS A 38 1.71 -6.44 -8.71
N GLU A 39 1.52 -6.04 -9.97
CA GLU A 39 1.50 -6.95 -11.13
C GLU A 39 2.74 -7.87 -11.10
N ARG A 40 2.52 -9.19 -10.99
CA ARG A 40 3.59 -10.18 -11.14
C ARG A 40 3.70 -10.55 -12.62
N ARG A 41 4.69 -10.00 -13.30
CA ARG A 41 5.08 -10.45 -14.65
C ARG A 41 5.98 -11.68 -14.53
N PHE A 42 5.41 -12.86 -14.44
CA PHE A 42 6.19 -14.08 -14.70
C PHE A 42 6.31 -14.27 -16.21
N LEU A 43 7.55 -14.29 -16.71
CA LEU A 43 7.84 -14.34 -18.13
C LEU A 43 8.69 -15.57 -18.46
N HIS A 44 8.12 -16.44 -19.29
CA HIS A 44 8.90 -17.18 -20.28
C HIS A 44 8.11 -17.43 -21.56
N VAL A 45 6.76 -17.58 -21.51
CA VAL A 45 5.94 -17.76 -22.73
C VAL A 45 4.54 -17.11 -22.68
N LEU A 46 4.00 -16.79 -21.48
CA LEU A 46 2.64 -16.23 -21.32
C LEU A 46 2.68 -14.83 -20.70
N ARG A 47 2.08 -13.84 -21.38
CA ARG A 47 1.87 -12.51 -20.82
C ARG A 47 0.60 -12.53 -19.95
N ILE A 48 0.76 -12.75 -18.64
CA ILE A 48 -0.32 -12.53 -17.69
C ILE A 48 -0.36 -11.02 -17.40
N SER A 49 -1.41 -10.34 -17.88
CA SER A 49 -1.76 -8.99 -17.43
C SER A 49 -2.57 -9.10 -16.14
N GLN A 50 -1.90 -9.30 -15.00
CA GLN A 50 -2.57 -9.17 -13.71
C GLN A 50 -2.57 -7.69 -13.34
N TYR A 51 -3.75 -7.06 -13.42
CA TYR A 51 -3.88 -5.67 -13.01
C TYR A 51 -3.51 -5.52 -11.53
N PRO A 52 -2.67 -4.54 -11.17
CA PRO A 52 -2.33 -4.28 -9.78
C PRO A 52 -3.59 -3.82 -9.03
N TYR A 53 -3.78 -4.33 -7.83
CA TYR A 53 -4.92 -3.99 -7.00
C TYR A 53 -4.50 -3.79 -5.55
N ILE A 54 -5.32 -3.06 -4.81
CA ILE A 54 -5.12 -2.81 -3.38
C ILE A 54 -6.28 -3.44 -2.62
N GLU A 55 -5.94 -4.32 -1.68
CA GLU A 55 -6.90 -4.87 -0.72
C GLU A 55 -6.98 -3.89 0.45
N ILE A 56 -8.20 -3.57 0.89
CA ILE A 56 -8.45 -2.62 1.98
C ILE A 56 -9.44 -3.26 2.94
N ASP A 57 -9.09 -3.27 4.22
CA ASP A 57 -9.97 -3.73 5.28
C ASP A 57 -11.10 -2.69 5.49
N ALA A 58 -12.33 -3.18 5.59
CA ALA A 58 -13.53 -2.36 5.73
C ALA A 58 -13.51 -1.46 6.98
N SER A 59 -12.72 -1.79 8.01
CA SER A 59 -12.52 -0.95 9.19
C SER A 59 -11.87 0.41 8.88
N THR A 60 -11.27 0.55 7.70
CA THR A 60 -10.51 1.73 7.26
C THR A 60 -11.28 2.57 6.24
N ILE A 61 -12.55 2.26 5.99
CA ILE A 61 -13.32 2.90 4.93
C ILE A 61 -13.58 4.39 5.20
N ASP A 62 -13.72 4.78 6.47
CA ASP A 62 -13.90 6.17 6.90
C ASP A 62 -12.66 7.05 6.66
N THR A 63 -11.49 6.42 6.49
CA THR A 63 -10.21 7.08 6.25
C THR A 63 -9.62 6.73 4.88
N LEU A 64 -10.45 6.18 3.98
CA LEU A 64 -10.07 5.75 2.64
C LEU A 64 -9.41 6.87 1.83
N ASP A 65 -9.92 8.10 1.93
CA ASP A 65 -9.35 9.26 1.21
C ASP A 65 -7.90 9.51 1.62
N TYR A 66 -7.61 9.47 2.92
CA TYR A 66 -6.25 9.63 3.44
C TYR A 66 -5.34 8.48 3.02
N LEU A 67 -5.89 7.26 2.99
CA LEU A 67 -5.19 6.07 2.51
C LEU A 67 -4.79 6.23 1.04
N VAL A 68 -5.72 6.59 0.16
CA VAL A 68 -5.46 6.76 -1.27
C VAL A 68 -4.43 7.87 -1.52
N VAL A 69 -4.56 9.02 -0.86
CA VAL A 69 -3.59 10.13 -1.01
C VAL A 69 -2.21 9.71 -0.52
N SER A 70 -2.12 9.06 0.65
CA SER A 70 -0.83 8.61 1.18
C SER A 70 -0.20 7.51 0.32
N PHE A 71 -1.00 6.60 -0.25
CA PHE A 71 -0.55 5.60 -1.21
C PHE A 71 0.07 6.25 -2.45
N LEU A 72 -0.60 7.26 -3.05
CA LEU A 72 -0.07 7.97 -4.22
C LEU A 72 1.28 8.63 -3.94
N LEU A 73 1.44 9.25 -2.76
CA LEU A 73 2.70 9.86 -2.33
C LEU A 73 3.80 8.80 -2.15
N VAL A 74 3.49 7.67 -1.53
CA VAL A 74 4.45 6.58 -1.34
C VAL A 74 4.86 5.96 -2.67
N GLU A 75 3.91 5.73 -3.57
CA GLU A 75 4.18 5.20 -4.91
C GLU A 75 5.03 6.17 -5.75
N ARG A 76 4.80 7.48 -5.62
CA ARG A 76 5.66 8.50 -6.24
C ARG A 76 7.09 8.43 -5.71
N LEU A 77 7.27 8.45 -4.39
CA LEU A 77 8.58 8.33 -3.74
C LEU A 77 9.29 7.03 -4.13
N ARG A 78 8.53 5.93 -4.28
CA ARG A 78 9.06 4.65 -4.72
C ARG A 78 9.54 4.73 -6.16
N ARG A 79 8.80 5.34 -7.09
CA ARG A 79 9.23 5.53 -8.48
C ARG A 79 10.47 6.42 -8.60
N GLU A 80 10.54 7.50 -7.82
CA GLU A 80 11.68 8.43 -7.83
C GLU A 80 12.98 7.74 -7.37
N ARG A 81 12.91 6.84 -6.37
CA ARG A 81 14.07 6.04 -5.92
C ARG A 81 14.62 5.04 -6.95
N TRP A 82 13.88 4.72 -8.01
CA TRP A 82 14.33 3.82 -9.08
C TRP A 82 15.03 4.56 -10.24
N CYS A 83 15.05 5.90 -10.21
CA CYS A 83 15.73 6.75 -11.20
C CYS A 83 17.03 7.41 -10.65
N SER A 84 17.59 6.91 -9.54
CA SER A 84 18.90 7.32 -9.01
C SER A 84 19.87 6.15 -8.95
#